data_AF-A0A7X8U235-F1
#
_entry.id   AF-A0A7X8U235-F1
#
_cell.length_a   1.000
_cell.length_b   1.000
_cell.length_c   1.000
_cell.angle_alpha   90.00
_cell.angle_beta   90.00
_cell.angle_gamma   90.00
#
_symmetry.space_group_name_H-M   'P 1'
#
loop_
_entity.id
_entity.type
_entity.pdbx_description
1 polymer ?
#
loop_
_entity_poly.entity_id
_entity_poly.type
_entity_poly.pdbx_seq_one_letter_code
_entity_poly.pdbx_strand_id
1 'polypeptide(L)' 'MIPPSLKDLLERTDSKYAVVVAVAKRARSLSETKKKDEDWRLAAMVTEALDELQDGKFSISYKSKGNE' A
#
# COMPACT_ATOMS: atom_id res chain seq x y z
N MET A 1 -16.77 -0.10 0.66
CA MET A 1 -15.82 0.92 1.15
C MET A 1 -15.47 1.86 0.01
N ILE A 2 -15.34 3.16 0.27
CA ILE A 2 -14.84 4.11 -0.72
C ILE A 2 -13.33 4.19 -0.52
N PRO A 3 -12.50 3.85 -1.52
CA PRO A 3 -11.05 3.94 -1.37
C PRO A 3 -10.61 5.39 -1.16
N PRO A 4 -9.49 5.63 -0.45
CA PRO A 4 -8.96 6.98 -0.24
C PRO A 4 -8.73 7.71 -1.55
N SER A 5 -8.90 9.03 -1.53
CA SER A 5 -8.61 9.83 -2.71
C SER A 5 -7.10 9.88 -2.95
N LEU A 6 -6.69 10.00 -4.21
CA LEU A 6 -5.27 10.14 -4.55
C LEU A 6 -4.64 11.35 -3.85
N LYS A 7 -5.42 12.42 -3.61
CA LYS A 7 -4.93 13.62 -2.95
C LYS A 7 -4.51 13.31 -1.51
N ASP A 8 -5.33 12.57 -0.77
CA ASP A 8 -5.05 12.21 0.63
C ASP A 8 -3.81 11.32 0.75
N LEU A 9 -3.61 10.41 -0.22
CA LEU A 9 -2.44 9.54 -0.26
C LEU A 9 -1.14 10.32 -0.55
N LEU A 10 -1.23 11.39 -1.34
CA LEU A 10 -0.09 12.24 -1.67
C LEU A 10 0.31 13.17 -0.53
N GLU A 11 -0.55 13.38 0.48
CA GLU A 11 -0.12 14.08 1.71
C GLU A 11 0.97 13.28 2.47
N ARG A 12 1.11 11.99 2.18
CA ARG A 12 2.10 11.10 2.78
C ARG A 12 3.33 10.84 1.89
N THR A 13 3.32 11.30 0.64
CA THR A 13 4.44 11.16 -0.30
C THR A 13 4.30 12.06 -1.52
N ASP A 14 5.41 12.59 -2.00
CA ASP A 14 5.43 13.45 -3.19
C ASP A 14 5.31 12.66 -4.52
N SER A 15 5.30 11.32 -4.48
CA SER A 15 5.34 10.48 -5.68
C SER A 15 4.16 9.53 -5.78
N LYS A 16 3.31 9.77 -6.80
CA LYS A 16 2.22 8.87 -7.21
C LYS A 16 2.72 7.45 -7.49
N TYR A 17 3.88 7.33 -8.12
CA TYR A 17 4.48 6.03 -8.43
C TYR A 17 4.94 5.30 -7.17
N ALA A 18 5.43 6.03 -6.17
CA ALA A 18 5.82 5.44 -4.91
C ALA A 18 4.61 4.88 -4.14
N VAL A 19 3.45 5.57 -4.19
CA VAL A 19 2.18 5.02 -3.67
C VAL A 19 1.85 3.69 -4.35
N VAL A 20 1.85 3.64 -5.69
CA VAL A 20 1.51 2.43 -6.45
C VAL A 20 2.43 1.27 -6.07
N VAL A 21 3.74 1.51 -6.04
CA VAL A 21 4.72 0.45 -5.72
C VAL A 21 4.58 -0.02 -4.28
N ALA A 22 4.38 0.89 -3.32
CA ALA A 22 4.25 0.55 -1.92
C ALA A 22 2.96 -0.23 -1.63
N VAL A 23 1.82 0.22 -2.17
CA VAL A 23 0.54 -0.46 -2.07
C VAL A 23 0.61 -1.85 -2.71
N ALA A 24 1.20 -1.98 -3.90
CA ALA A 24 1.35 -3.27 -4.57
C ALA A 24 2.21 -4.27 -3.75
N LYS A 25 3.30 -3.79 -3.13
CA LYS A 25 4.12 -4.61 -2.22
C LYS A 25 3.32 -5.05 -1.00
N ARG A 26 2.57 -4.13 -0.39
CA ARG A 26 1.77 -4.42 0.80
C ARG A 26 0.62 -5.38 0.49
N ALA A 27 -0.11 -5.17 -0.60
CA ALA A 27 -1.18 -6.05 -1.05
C ALA A 27 -0.70 -7.48 -1.30
N ARG A 28 0.51 -7.67 -1.86
CA ARG A 28 1.11 -9.01 -1.99
C ARG A 28 1.37 -9.66 -0.63
N SER A 29 1.92 -8.91 0.32
CA SER A 29 2.14 -9.42 1.68
C SER A 29 0.83 -9.86 2.34
N LEU A 30 -0.21 -9.03 2.26
CA LEU A 30 -1.54 -9.36 2.78
C LEU A 30 -2.13 -10.59 2.07
N SER A 31 -1.94 -10.68 0.75
CA SER A 31 -2.44 -11.79 -0.06
C SER A 31 -1.82 -13.14 0.32
N GLU A 32 -0.54 -13.16 0.69
CA GLU A 32 0.14 -14.39 1.13
C GLU A 32 -0.31 -14.79 2.54
N THR A 33 -0.56 -13.83 3.43
CA THR A 33 -1.10 -14.10 4.77
C THR A 33 -2.53 -14.63 4.71
N LYS A 34 -3.37 -14.09 3.83
CA LYS A 34 -4.80 -14.44 3.72
C LYS A 34 -5.10 -15.47 2.62
N LYS A 35 -4.09 -16.08 2.01
CA LYS A 35 -4.24 -16.99 0.85
C LYS A 35 -5.11 -18.24 1.11
N LYS A 36 -5.31 -18.58 2.39
CA LYS A 36 -6.09 -19.75 2.84
C LYS A 36 -7.53 -19.41 3.24
N ASP A 37 -7.92 -18.13 3.22
CA ASP A 37 -9.30 -17.72 3.47
C ASP A 37 -10.16 -17.99 2.22
N GLU A 38 -11.38 -18.51 2.42
CA GLU A 38 -12.35 -18.74 1.33
C GLU A 38 -12.80 -17.42 0.66
N ASP A 39 -12.76 -16.31 1.40
CA ASP A 39 -13.08 -14.96 0.91
C ASP A 39 -11.88 -14.20 0.32
N TRP A 40 -10.78 -14.89 0.01
CA TRP A 40 -9.60 -14.28 -0.55
C TRP A 40 -9.88 -13.59 -1.90
N ARG A 41 -9.74 -12.27 -1.94
CA ARG A 41 -9.78 -11.47 -3.17
C ARG A 41 -8.63 -10.47 -3.20
N LEU A 42 -7.84 -10.51 -4.27
CA LEU A 42 -6.72 -9.57 -4.45
C LEU A 42 -7.17 -8.10 -4.40
N ALA A 43 -8.34 -7.78 -4.97
CA ALA A 43 -8.90 -6.43 -4.92
C ALA A 43 -9.17 -5.93 -3.48
N ALA A 44 -9.55 -6.84 -2.57
CA ALA A 44 -9.72 -6.49 -1.16
C ALA A 44 -8.38 -6.18 -0.50
N MET A 45 -7.30 -6.91 -0.85
CA MET A 45 -5.95 -6.66 -0.32
C MET A 45 -5.39 -5.32 -0.78
N VAL A 46 -5.71 -4.90 -2.01
CA VAL A 46 -5.33 -3.57 -2.52
C VAL A 46 -6.08 -2.47 -1.77
N THR A 47 -7.38 -2.67 -1.53
CA THR A 47 -8.19 -1.71 -0.76
C THR A 47 -7.65 -1.57 0.66
N GLU A 48 -7.43 -2.69 1.35
CA GLU A 48 -6.90 -2.71 2.72
C GLU A 48 -5.49 -2.07 2.78
N ALA A 49 -4.63 -2.31 1.79
CA ALA A 49 -3.32 -1.67 1.73
C ALA A 49 -3.40 -0.14 1.51
N LEU A 50 -4.40 0.35 0.78
CA LEU A 50 -4.63 1.80 0.61
C LEU A 50 -5.08 2.43 1.94
N ASP A 51 -5.95 1.76 2.67
CA ASP A 51 -6.44 2.22 3.97
C ASP A 51 -5.32 2.22 5.01
N GLU A 52 -4.50 1.17 5.04
CA GLU A 52 -3.35 1.10 5.93
C GLU A 52 -2.34 2.22 5.66
N LEU A 53 -2.17 2.61 4.39
CA LEU A 53 -1.35 3.76 4.04
C LEU A 53 -2.01 5.06 4.51
N GLN A 54 -3.31 5.24 4.28
CA GLN A 54 -4.07 6.41 4.71
C GLN A 54 -4.10 6.55 6.24
N ASP A 55 -4.18 5.46 6.98
CA ASP A 55 -4.16 5.42 8.45
C ASP A 55 -2.75 5.66 9.02
N GLY A 56 -1.71 5.56 8.19
CA GLY A 56 -0.31 5.65 8.62
C GLY A 56 0.21 4.38 9.32
N LYS A 57 -0.44 3.22 9.11
CA LYS A 57 0.03 1.92 9.63
C LYS A 57 1.36 1.48 9.00
N PHE A 58 1.67 1.97 7.80
CA PHE A 58 3.00 1.88 7.21
C PHE A 58 3.32 3.15 6.40
N SER A 59 4.60 3.36 6.09
CA SER A 59 5.09 4.54 5.37
C SER A 59 5.98 4.16 4.18
N ILE A 60 6.14 5.11 3.26
CA ILE A 60 6.95 4.96 2.05
C ILE A 60 8.35 5.48 2.35
N SER A 61 9.32 4.58 2.37
CA SER A 61 10.73 4.90 2.62
C SER A 61 11.55 4.73 1.35
N TYR A 62 12.28 5.78 0.97
CA TYR A 62 13.26 5.72 -0.11
C TYR A 62 14.59 5.26 0.47
N LYS A 63 15.17 4.18 -0.06
CA LYS A 63 16.57 3.89 0.23
C LYS A 63 17.40 4.98 -0.44
N SER A 64 17.95 5.90 0.35
CA SER A 64 19.06 6.71 -0.12
C SER A 64 20.15 5.73 -0.54
N LYS A 65 20.56 5.75 -1.80
CA LYS A 65 21.79 5.06 -2.18
C LYS A 65 22.88 5.65 -1.30
N GLY A 66 23.42 4.85 -0.38
CA GLY A 66 24.67 5.20 0.28
C GLY A 66 25.71 5.36 -0.82
N ASN A 67 26.49 6.44 -0.75
CA ASN A 67 27.60 6.65 -1.67
C ASN A 67 28.54 5.43 -1.57
N GLU A 68 28.59 4.64 -2.64
CA GLU A 68 29.65 3.66 -2.89
C GLU A 68 30.93 4.37 -3.32
#